data_AF-A0A970LRA6-F1
#
_entry.id   AF-A0A970LRA6-F1
#
_cell.length_a   1.000
_cell.length_b   1.000
_cell.length_c   1.000
_cell.angle_alpha   90.00
_cell.angle_beta   90.00
_cell.angle_gamma   90.00
#
_symmetry.space_group_name_H-M   'P 1'
#
loop_
_entity.id
_entity.type
_entity.pdbx_description
1 polymer ?
#
loop_
_entity_poly.entity_id
_entity_poly.type
_entity_poly.pdbx_seq_one_letter_code
_entity_poly.pdbx_strand_id
1 'polypeptide(L)' 'MKEFLSVKQLDYVEYNVEENPEARHRMISKSRQTVIPTVIVGEEIVTGYDVKKLVDLLS' A
#
# COMPACT_ATOMS: atom_id res chain seq x y z
N MET A 1 -1.36 -7.12 6.82
CA MET A 1 -0.49 -6.14 6.11
C MET A 1 0.05 -5.08 7.06
N LYS A 2 -0.82 -4.40 7.82
CA LYS A 2 -0.42 -3.48 8.90
C LYS A 2 0.55 -4.11 9.90
N GLU A 3 0.24 -5.33 10.35
CA GLU A 3 1.11 -6.08 11.26
C GLU A 3 2.48 -6.39 10.65
N PHE A 4 2.54 -6.74 9.36
CA PHE A 4 3.79 -6.99 8.66
C PHE A 4 4.67 -5.73 8.59
N LEU A 5 4.07 -4.58 8.24
CA LEU A 5 4.76 -3.29 8.21
C LEU A 5 5.21 -2.84 9.61
N SER A 6 4.37 -3.08 10.63
CA SER A 6 4.69 -2.78 12.03
C SER A 6 5.83 -3.64 12.57
N VAL A 7 5.86 -4.95 12.25
CA VAL A 7 6.95 -5.86 12.64
C VAL A 7 8.27 -5.48 11.97
N LYS A 8 8.21 -4.98 10.73
CA LYS A 8 9.38 -4.45 10.01
C LYS A 8 9.84 -3.08 10.52
N GLN A 9 9.13 -2.47 11.48
CA GLN A 9 9.40 -1.11 12.01
C GLN A 9 9.54 -0.05 10.92
N LEU A 10 8.77 -0.19 9.84
CA LEU A 10 8.79 0.76 8.74
C LEU A 10 7.87 1.92 9.04
N ASP A 11 8.34 3.14 8.77
CA ASP A 11 7.46 4.30 8.75
C ASP A 11 6.52 4.20 7.53
N TYR A 12 5.23 4.03 7.80
CA TYR A 12 4.20 4.02 6.77
C TYR A 12 3.07 4.94 7.15
N VAL A 13 2.45 5.55 6.14
CA VAL A 13 1.23 6.34 6.31
C VAL A 13 0.06 5.53 5.81
N GLU A 14 -0.88 5.29 6.71
CA GLU A 14 -2.13 4.64 6.37
C GLU A 14 -3.17 5.67 5.93
N TYR A 15 -3.83 5.39 4.82
CA TYR A 15 -4.97 6.17 4.37
C TYR A 15 -6.19 5.25 4.24
N ASN A 16 -7.28 5.59 4.93
CA ASN A 16 -8.54 4.91 4.74
C ASN A 16 -9.24 5.45 3.48
N VAL A 17 -9.31 4.63 2.42
CA VAL A 17 -9.95 5.01 1.16
C VAL A 17 -11.48 5.07 1.23
N GLU A 18 -12.10 4.48 2.27
CA GLU A 18 -13.54 4.55 2.50
C GLU A 18 -13.94 5.89 3.14
N GLU A 19 -13.11 6.39 4.07
CA GLU A 19 -13.35 7.66 4.76
C GLU A 19 -12.71 8.86 4.04
N ASN A 20 -11.68 8.64 3.22
CA ASN A 20 -10.96 9.68 2.50
C ASN A 20 -11.05 9.49 0.97
N PRO A 21 -12.00 10.19 0.30
CA PRO A 21 -12.17 10.11 -1.14
C PRO A 21 -10.96 10.65 -1.92
N GLU A 22 -10.18 11.58 -1.37
CA GLU A 22 -8.94 12.05 -2.00
C GLU A 22 -7.87 10.96 -2.00
N ALA A 23 -7.73 10.23 -0.89
CA ALA A 23 -6.81 9.09 -0.81
C ALA A 23 -7.18 8.00 -1.80
N ARG A 24 -8.49 7.73 -1.98
CA ARG A 24 -8.99 6.83 -3.01
C ARG A 24 -8.61 7.31 -4.41
N HIS A 25 -8.78 8.60 -4.69
CA HIS A 25 -8.43 9.18 -5.99
C HIS A 25 -6.92 9.11 -6.26
N ARG A 26 -6.09 9.41 -5.25
CA ARG A 26 -4.62 9.26 -5.33
C ARG A 26 -4.21 7.81 -5.55
N MET A 27 -4.84 6.87 -4.85
CA MET A 27 -4.59 5.44 -5.04
C MET A 27 -4.87 5.05 -6.49
N ILE A 28 -6.06 5.33 -7.01
CA ILE A 28 -6.45 4.98 -8.38
C ILE A 28 -5.55 5.70 -9.40
N SER A 29 -5.23 6.97 -9.18
CA SER A 29 -4.38 7.73 -10.10
C SER A 29 -2.95 7.19 -10.15
N LYS A 30 -2.41 6.69 -9.03
CA LYS A 30 -1.05 6.14 -8.98
C LYS A 30 -1.00 4.67 -9.38
N SER A 31 -1.86 3.82 -8.79
CA SER A 31 -1.88 2.38 -9.04
C SER A 31 -2.59 1.99 -10.33
N ARG A 32 -3.45 2.87 -10.86
CA ARG A 32 -4.41 2.55 -11.92
C ARG A 32 -5.32 1.37 -11.58
N GLN A 33 -5.42 1.05 -10.29
CA GLN A 33 -6.18 -0.08 -9.76
C GLN A 33 -7.11 0.39 -8.65
N THR A 34 -8.23 -0.32 -8.52
CA THR A 34 -9.23 -0.11 -7.46
C THR A 34 -9.16 -1.20 -6.39
N VAL A 35 -8.16 -2.08 -6.45
CA VAL A 35 -8.02 -3.23 -5.56
C VAL A 35 -7.43 -2.78 -4.22
N ILE A 36 -8.03 -3.27 -3.14
CA ILE A 36 -7.57 -3.09 -1.76
C ILE A 36 -7.23 -4.47 -1.18
N PRO A 37 -6.17 -4.60 -0.38
CA PRO A 37 -5.21 -3.55 -0.01
C PRO A 37 -4.27 -3.14 -1.16
N THR A 38 -3.83 -1.88 -1.21
CA THR A 38 -2.76 -1.41 -2.11
C THR A 38 -1.68 -0.71 -1.28
N VAL A 39 -0.42 -1.06 -1.53
CA VAL A 39 0.77 -0.44 -0.93
C VAL A 39 1.59 0.17 -2.05
N ILE A 40 2.06 1.39 -1.84
CA ILE A 40 2.95 2.09 -2.76
C ILE A 40 4.28 2.27 -2.03
N VAL A 41 5.34 1.67 -2.56
CA VAL A 41 6.70 1.76 -2.02
C VAL A 41 7.56 2.48 -3.06
N GLY A 42 7.76 3.79 -2.88
CA GLY A 42 8.42 4.62 -3.88
C GLY A 42 7.64 4.70 -5.19
N GLU A 43 8.19 4.14 -6.27
CA GLU A 43 7.55 4.01 -7.58
C GLU A 43 6.87 2.65 -7.80
N GLU A 44 7.15 1.68 -6.93
CA GLU A 44 6.60 0.33 -7.01
C GLU A 44 5.24 0.24 -6.34
N ILE A 45 4.35 -0.51 -6.98
CA ILE A 45 2.96 -0.64 -6.56
C ILE A 45 2.68 -2.12 -6.34
N VAL A 46 2.26 -2.43 -5.12
CA VAL A 46 1.85 -3.75 -4.69
C VAL A 46 0.36 -3.72 -4.42
N THR A 47 -0.39 -4.48 -5.19
CA THR A 47 -1.84 -4.58 -5.09
C THR A 47 -2.24 -5.95 -4.58
N GLY A 48 -3.21 -5.99 -3.67
CA GLY A 48 -3.58 -7.20 -2.94
C GLY A 48 -2.63 -7.52 -1.79
N TYR A 49 -2.83 -8.70 -1.20
CA TYR A 49 -2.00 -9.19 -0.10
C TYR A 49 -0.83 -10.02 -0.62
N ASP A 50 0.22 -9.35 -1.13
CA ASP A 50 1.44 -10.00 -1.62
C ASP A 50 2.63 -9.72 -0.70
N VAL A 51 2.77 -10.57 0.32
CA VAL A 51 3.87 -10.47 1.29
C VAL A 51 5.22 -10.71 0.63
N LYS A 52 5.30 -11.60 -0.37
CA LYS A 52 6.57 -11.93 -1.03
C LYS A 52 7.10 -10.71 -1.77
N LYS A 53 6.26 -10.06 -2.58
CA LYS A 53 6.63 -8.84 -3.30
C LYS A 53 6.98 -7.70 -2.34
N LEU A 54 6.27 -7.58 -1.21
CA LEU A 54 6.61 -6.60 -0.17
C LEU A 54 7.97 -6.89 0.47
N VAL A 55 8.29 -8.15 0.79
CA VAL A 55 9.61 -8.53 1.33
C VAL A 55 10.71 -8.20 0.33
N ASP A 56 10.53 -8.54 -0.94
CA ASP A 56 11.52 -8.28 -1.99
C ASP A 56 11.75 -6.77 -2.18
N LEU A 57 10.70 -5.94 -2.07
CA LEU A 57 10.79 -4.48 -2.18
C LEU A 57 11.40 -3.78 -0.97
N LEU A 58 11.37 -4.44 0.18
CA LEU A 58 11.83 -3.91 1.47
C LEU A 58 13.12 -4.61 1.95
N SER A 59 13.76 -5.42 1.09
CA SER A 59 15.04 -6.11 1.36
C SER A 59 16.25 -5.24 1.09
#